data_AF-A0A3N4LJ60-F1
#
_entry.id   AF-A0A3N4LJ60-F1
#
_cell.length_a   1.000
_cell.length_b   1.000
_cell.length_c   1.000
_cell.angle_alpha   90.00
_cell.angle_beta   90.00
_cell.angle_gamma   90.00
#
_symmetry.space_group_name_H-M   'P 1'
#
loop_
_entity.id
_entity.type
_entity.pdbx_description
1 polymer ?
#
loop_
_entity_poly.entity_id
_entity_poly.type
_entity_poly.pdbx_seq_one_letter_code
_entity_poly.pdbx_strand_id
1 'polypeptide(L)'
;MFRRAALLNKLQKEFPHDFNPLRQCQKPVHVFIDNSNILIGFIDCIKARRGYKKPERVQRPSFSFFHFTIILERSRPVARKVLVGSLPYTPVIDEAKKLQYKCDLLQKIETEAPVELPKRKRAGSPSSGSDSPSTKNKKRVAKKEQGVDEVLNLKMCESIIDADVPGTLVLASGDGAIGEFSEGFLRTVERALKKGWKVELVTFSANISRSYTDKAFRRLWNRQFTIIHLDQYAEELLGTGSADSQEI
;
A
#
# COMPACT_ATOMS: atom_id res chain seq x y z
N MET A 1 4.71 -24.35 3.51
CA MET A 1 5.48 -24.79 2.32
C MET A 1 4.72 -24.63 0.99
N PHE A 2 3.47 -25.09 0.88
CA PHE A 2 2.70 -25.09 -0.39
C PHE A 2 2.45 -23.70 -1.02
N ARG A 3 2.06 -22.68 -0.23
CA ARG A 3 1.76 -21.34 -0.77
C ARG A 3 2.97 -20.67 -1.44
N ARG A 4 4.17 -20.87 -0.90
CA ARG A 4 5.42 -20.33 -1.47
C ARG A 4 5.70 -20.92 -2.85
N ALA A 5 5.59 -22.24 -3.00
CA ALA A 5 5.83 -22.89 -4.29
C ALA A 5 4.79 -22.45 -5.33
N ALA A 6 3.52 -22.36 -4.94
CA ALA A 6 2.45 -21.84 -5.79
C ALA A 6 2.72 -20.39 -6.23
N LEU A 7 3.16 -19.53 -5.31
CA LEU A 7 3.53 -18.14 -5.59
C LEU A 7 4.67 -18.06 -6.61
N LEU A 8 5.76 -18.80 -6.39
CA LEU A 8 6.91 -18.79 -7.28
C LEU A 8 6.53 -19.28 -8.68
N ASN A 9 5.69 -20.33 -8.78
CA ASN A 9 5.19 -20.81 -10.07
C ASN A 9 4.33 -19.77 -10.79
N LYS A 10 3.49 -19.01 -10.08
CA LYS A 10 2.72 -17.91 -10.68
C LYS A 10 3.65 -16.81 -11.21
N LEU A 11 4.60 -16.37 -10.38
CA LEU A 11 5.53 -15.30 -10.72
C LEU A 11 6.46 -15.67 -11.88
N GLN A 12 6.93 -16.92 -11.96
CA GLN A 12 7.76 -17.38 -13.08
C GLN A 12 6.98 -17.40 -14.40
N LYS A 13 5.69 -17.73 -14.38
CA LYS A 13 4.83 -17.70 -15.58
C LYS A 13 4.56 -16.27 -16.04
N GLU A 14 4.33 -15.35 -15.11
CA GLU A 14 3.98 -13.96 -15.42
C GLU A 14 5.20 -13.10 -15.76
N PHE A 15 6.32 -13.32 -15.07
CA PHE A 15 7.56 -12.56 -15.22
C PHE A 15 8.76 -13.47 -15.55
N PRO A 16 8.71 -14.26 -16.63
CA PRO A 16 9.75 -15.25 -16.95
C PRO A 16 11.15 -14.62 -17.09
N HIS A 17 11.21 -13.35 -17.52
CA HIS A 17 12.47 -12.61 -17.67
C HIS A 17 13.12 -12.24 -16.33
N ASP A 18 12.34 -12.06 -15.26
CA ASP A 18 12.86 -11.70 -13.94
C ASP A 18 13.52 -12.91 -13.26
N PHE A 19 13.05 -14.12 -13.55
CA PHE A 19 13.55 -15.39 -13.00
C PHE A 19 14.62 -16.08 -13.86
N ASN A 20 15.06 -15.47 -14.96
CA ASN A 20 16.07 -16.07 -15.83
C ASN A 20 17.49 -15.88 -15.24
N PRO A 21 18.17 -16.94 -14.76
CA PRO A 21 19.49 -16.82 -14.13
C PRO A 21 20.60 -16.45 -15.13
N LEU A 22 20.37 -16.63 -16.44
CA LEU A 22 21.33 -16.30 -17.49
C LEU A 22 21.36 -14.81 -17.84
N ARG A 23 20.45 -13.99 -17.28
CA ARG A 23 20.48 -12.53 -17.46
C ARG A 23 21.56 -11.91 -16.57
N GLN A 24 22.77 -11.84 -17.10
CA GLN A 24 23.82 -10.99 -16.58
C GLN A 24 23.37 -9.51 -16.71
N CYS A 25 23.48 -8.74 -15.62
CA CYS A 25 23.07 -7.32 -15.50
C CYS A 25 21.56 -7.02 -15.46
N GLN A 26 20.79 -7.70 -14.59
CA GLN A 26 19.51 -7.12 -14.15
C GLN A 26 19.77 -5.83 -13.35
N LYS A 27 19.20 -4.72 -13.81
CA LYS A 27 19.24 -3.45 -13.06
C LYS A 27 18.55 -3.62 -11.70
N PRO A 28 19.10 -3.04 -10.62
CA PRO A 28 18.53 -3.24 -9.30
C PRO A 28 17.15 -2.61 -9.14
N VAL A 29 16.37 -3.18 -8.23
CA VAL A 29 15.08 -2.63 -7.82
C VAL A 29 15.23 -1.76 -6.57
N HIS A 30 14.40 -0.71 -6.50
CA HIS A 30 14.24 0.14 -5.32
C HIS A 30 12.78 0.04 -4.88
N VAL A 31 12.54 -0.57 -3.72
CA VAL A 31 11.21 -0.94 -3.24
C VAL A 31 10.73 0.05 -2.19
N PHE A 32 9.54 0.59 -2.40
CA PHE A 32 8.88 1.58 -1.56
C PHE A 32 7.46 1.13 -1.23
N ILE A 33 7.16 0.95 0.05
CA ILE A 33 5.88 0.40 0.51
C ILE A 33 5.14 1.43 1.35
N ASP A 34 3.91 1.73 0.93
CA ASP A 34 2.89 2.40 1.72
C ASP A 34 2.12 1.33 2.52
N ASN A 35 2.52 1.15 3.78
CA ASN A 35 2.07 0.01 4.57
C ASN A 35 0.56 0.02 4.83
N SER A 36 -0.04 1.19 5.06
CA SER A 36 -1.47 1.26 5.36
C SER A 36 -2.29 0.97 4.11
N ASN A 37 -1.90 1.50 2.94
CA ASN A 37 -2.58 1.25 1.68
C ASN A 37 -2.58 -0.24 1.31
N ILE A 38 -1.44 -0.91 1.45
CA ILE A 38 -1.30 -2.34 1.15
C ILE A 38 -2.10 -3.20 2.12
N LEU A 39 -1.99 -2.96 3.43
CA LEU A 39 -2.72 -3.78 4.42
C LEU A 39 -4.24 -3.58 4.35
N ILE A 40 -4.70 -2.34 4.11
CA ILE A 40 -6.13 -2.06 3.91
C ILE A 40 -6.63 -2.75 2.64
N GLY A 41 -5.90 -2.61 1.53
CA GLY A 41 -6.26 -3.27 0.26
C GLY A 41 -6.31 -4.79 0.37
N PHE A 42 -5.35 -5.39 1.10
CA PHE A 42 -5.35 -6.82 1.37
C PHE A 42 -6.58 -7.28 2.16
N ILE A 43 -6.88 -6.61 3.26
CA ILE A 43 -8.05 -6.94 4.10
C ILE A 43 -9.34 -6.81 3.29
N ASP A 44 -9.49 -5.73 2.51
CA ASP A 44 -10.66 -5.51 1.67
C ASP A 44 -10.79 -6.57 0.57
N CYS A 45 -9.68 -6.97 -0.06
CA CYS A 45 -9.65 -8.03 -1.07
C CYS A 45 -10.10 -9.37 -0.47
N ILE A 46 -9.55 -9.77 0.68
CA ILE A 46 -9.93 -11.01 1.37
C ILE A 46 -11.39 -10.98 1.81
N LYS A 47 -11.88 -9.85 2.32
CA LYS A 47 -13.29 -9.70 2.67
C LYS A 47 -14.21 -9.92 1.46
N ALA A 48 -13.89 -9.27 0.34
CA ALA A 48 -14.67 -9.39 -0.89
C ALA A 48 -14.71 -10.84 -1.40
N ARG A 49 -13.56 -11.53 -1.39
CA ARG A 49 -13.46 -12.95 -1.82
C ARG A 49 -14.26 -13.92 -0.97
N ARG A 50 -14.34 -13.64 0.34
CA ARG A 50 -15.10 -14.46 1.29
C ARG A 50 -16.59 -14.07 1.37
N GLY A 51 -17.05 -13.15 0.52
CA GLY A 51 -18.45 -12.74 0.47
C GLY A 51 -18.90 -11.84 1.64
N TYR A 52 -17.98 -11.30 2.42
CA TYR A 52 -18.33 -10.39 3.52
C TYR A 52 -18.79 -9.04 2.98
N LYS A 53 -19.91 -8.52 3.51
CA LYS A 53 -20.40 -7.19 3.16
C LYS A 53 -19.63 -6.14 3.97
N LYS A 54 -19.20 -5.03 3.37
CA LYS A 54 -18.75 -3.85 4.15
C LYS A 54 -19.94 -3.38 5.00
N PRO A 55 -19.86 -3.20 6.34
CA PRO A 55 -18.68 -2.96 7.18
C PRO A 55 -18.29 -4.11 8.12
N GLU A 56 -18.63 -5.36 7.78
CA GLU A 56 -18.53 -6.50 8.68
C GLU A 56 -17.12 -6.62 9.30
N ARG A 57 -17.09 -6.71 10.64
CA ARG A 57 -15.87 -6.87 11.43
C ARG A 57 -15.48 -8.34 11.41
N VAL A 58 -14.54 -8.66 10.53
CA VAL A 58 -13.89 -9.98 10.50
C VAL A 58 -12.60 -9.94 11.30
N GLN A 59 -12.19 -11.08 11.84
CA GLN A 59 -10.83 -11.25 12.36
C GLN A 59 -9.85 -10.86 11.26
N ARG A 60 -8.90 -9.96 11.58
CA ARG A 60 -7.92 -9.50 10.59
C ARG A 60 -7.10 -10.71 10.12
N PRO A 61 -7.11 -11.03 8.81
CA PRO A 61 -6.28 -12.10 8.29
C PRO A 61 -4.80 -11.78 8.53
N SER A 62 -4.01 -12.81 8.86
CA SER A 62 -2.56 -12.68 8.92
C SER A 62 -2.01 -12.36 7.52
N PHE A 63 -1.05 -11.44 7.45
CA PHE A 63 -0.40 -11.02 6.20
C PHE A 63 1.04 -11.52 6.20
N SER A 64 1.44 -12.26 5.17
CA SER A 64 2.82 -12.71 4.99
C SER A 64 3.63 -11.64 4.27
N PHE A 65 4.44 -10.90 5.02
CA PHE A 65 5.34 -9.90 4.43
C PHE A 65 6.47 -10.57 3.63
N PHE A 66 6.85 -11.79 3.98
CA PHE A 66 7.81 -12.59 3.21
C PHE A 66 7.31 -12.88 1.79
N HIS A 67 6.08 -13.39 1.64
CA HIS A 67 5.50 -13.61 0.31
C HIS A 67 5.31 -12.31 -0.45
N PHE A 68 4.93 -11.23 0.24
CA PHE A 68 4.84 -9.92 -0.37
C PHE A 68 6.20 -9.46 -0.93
N THR A 69 7.26 -9.61 -0.15
CA THR A 69 8.63 -9.29 -0.55
C THR A 69 9.07 -10.05 -1.81
N ILE A 70 8.70 -11.34 -1.92
CA ILE A 70 8.97 -12.15 -3.13
C ILE A 70 8.30 -11.53 -4.37
N ILE A 71 7.07 -11.01 -4.25
CA ILE A 71 6.34 -10.38 -5.37
C ILE A 71 6.99 -9.05 -5.79
N LEU A 72 7.49 -8.27 -4.84
CA LEU A 72 8.12 -6.98 -5.13
C LEU A 72 9.50 -7.15 -5.78
N GLU A 73 10.29 -8.11 -5.29
CA GLU A 73 11.69 -8.26 -5.69
C GLU A 73 11.85 -9.17 -6.91
N ARG A 74 11.04 -10.23 -7.03
CA ARG A 74 11.05 -11.21 -8.15
C ARG A 74 12.44 -11.68 -8.55
N SER A 75 13.23 -12.09 -7.55
CA SER A 75 14.61 -12.57 -7.72
C SER A 75 15.60 -11.56 -8.33
N ARG A 76 15.23 -10.27 -8.41
CA ARG A 76 16.10 -9.20 -8.91
C ARG A 76 17.02 -8.68 -7.80
N PRO A 77 18.22 -8.18 -8.13
CA PRO A 77 19.06 -7.47 -7.16
C PRO A 77 18.31 -6.28 -6.56
N VAL A 78 18.44 -6.05 -5.26
CA VAL A 78 17.74 -4.96 -4.56
C VAL A 78 18.76 -3.95 -4.05
N ALA A 79 18.65 -2.71 -4.51
CA ALA A 79 19.49 -1.61 -4.03
C ALA A 79 18.90 -0.93 -2.80
N ARG A 80 17.57 -0.90 -2.67
CA ARG A 80 16.90 -0.23 -1.56
C ARG A 80 15.55 -0.85 -1.21
N LYS A 81 15.25 -0.92 0.09
CA LYS A 81 13.99 -1.42 0.65
C LYS A 81 13.48 -0.47 1.73
N VAL A 82 12.35 0.19 1.49
CA VAL A 82 11.74 1.15 2.42
C VAL A 82 10.28 0.80 2.62
N LEU A 83 9.86 0.76 3.88
CA LEU A 83 8.47 0.70 4.29
C LEU A 83 8.17 1.94 5.13
N VAL A 84 7.13 2.67 4.77
CA VAL A 84 6.63 3.79 5.56
C VAL A 84 5.21 3.46 5.99
N GLY A 85 4.89 3.79 7.23
CA GLY A 85 3.57 3.57 7.79
C GLY A 85 3.37 4.33 9.08
N SER A 86 2.32 3.94 9.81
CA SER A 86 1.95 4.57 11.07
C SER A 86 1.88 3.56 12.20
N LEU A 87 1.99 4.07 13.43
CA LEU A 87 1.75 3.29 14.65
C LEU A 87 0.26 2.88 14.77
N PRO A 88 -0.05 1.76 15.43
CA PRO A 88 0.83 0.94 16.28
C PRO A 88 1.72 -0.01 15.48
N TYR A 89 2.77 -0.48 16.16
CA TYR A 89 3.64 -1.54 15.66
C TYR A 89 2.86 -2.84 15.45
N THR A 90 3.18 -3.58 14.38
CA THR A 90 2.50 -4.84 14.02
C THR A 90 3.51 -5.93 13.67
N PRO A 91 3.14 -7.22 13.73
CA PRO A 91 4.02 -8.33 13.33
C PRO A 91 4.56 -8.21 11.89
N VAL A 92 3.82 -7.53 11.01
CA VAL A 92 4.25 -7.21 9.64
C VAL A 92 5.52 -6.36 9.64
N ILE A 93 5.64 -5.44 10.59
CA ILE A 93 6.83 -4.58 10.73
C ILE A 93 8.04 -5.38 11.24
N ASP A 94 7.83 -6.34 12.15
CA ASP A 94 8.91 -7.26 12.57
C ASP A 94 9.45 -8.06 11.39
N GLU A 95 8.54 -8.63 10.59
CA GLU A 95 8.91 -9.40 9.41
C GLU A 95 9.62 -8.52 8.37
N ALA A 96 9.16 -7.29 8.15
CA ALA A 96 9.81 -6.32 7.26
C ALA A 96 11.25 -6.00 7.71
N LYS A 97 11.46 -5.74 9.01
CA LYS A 97 12.80 -5.50 9.56
C LYS A 97 13.72 -6.72 9.43
N LYS A 98 13.20 -7.93 9.68
CA LYS A 98 13.96 -9.20 9.47
C LYS A 98 14.39 -9.37 8.01
N LEU A 99 13.57 -8.87 7.08
CA LEU A 99 13.84 -8.83 5.65
C LEU A 99 14.61 -7.59 5.19
N GLN A 100 15.22 -6.86 6.14
CA GLN A 100 16.11 -5.72 5.94
C GLN A 100 15.43 -4.48 5.31
N TYR A 101 14.12 -4.33 5.47
CA TYR A 101 13.45 -3.08 5.14
C TYR A 101 13.78 -2.00 6.18
N LYS A 102 14.17 -0.82 5.71
CA LYS A 102 14.13 0.38 6.54
C LYS A 102 12.67 0.74 6.79
N CYS A 103 12.25 0.74 8.06
CA CYS A 103 10.88 0.97 8.46
C CYS A 103 10.74 2.32 9.18
N ASP A 104 10.09 3.28 8.54
CA ASP A 104 9.79 4.59 9.12
C ASP A 104 8.31 4.60 9.58
N LEU A 105 8.08 4.54 10.91
CA LEU A 105 6.75 4.49 11.51
C LEU A 105 6.41 5.80 12.21
N LEU A 106 5.39 6.49 11.73
CA LEU A 106 4.98 7.80 12.23
C LEU A 106 3.82 7.68 13.23
N GLN A 107 3.75 8.63 14.18
CA GLN A 107 2.64 8.72 15.11
C GLN A 107 1.43 9.37 14.44
N LYS A 108 0.23 8.86 14.75
CA LYS A 108 -1.02 9.49 14.31
C LYS A 108 -1.31 10.70 15.20
N ILE A 109 -1.63 11.82 14.58
CA ILE A 109 -2.05 13.03 15.29
C ILE A 109 -3.55 13.01 15.58
N GLU A 110 -3.92 13.57 16.71
CA GLU A 110 -5.33 13.79 17.04
C GLU A 110 -5.81 15.02 16.28
N THR A 111 -6.87 14.83 15.49
CA THR A 111 -7.56 15.86 14.74
C THR A 111 -8.98 15.97 15.27
N GLU A 112 -9.50 17.19 15.33
CA GLU A 112 -10.93 17.38 15.57
C GLU A 112 -11.69 16.78 14.38
N ALA A 113 -12.56 15.80 14.61
CA ALA A 113 -13.38 15.29 13.52
C ALA A 113 -14.20 16.44 12.91
N PRO A 114 -14.38 16.50 11.58
CA PRO A 114 -15.29 17.46 10.97
C PRO A 114 -16.65 17.35 11.66
N VAL A 115 -17.19 18.47 12.12
CA VAL A 115 -18.55 18.53 12.64
C VAL A 115 -19.48 18.08 11.51
N GLU A 116 -20.07 16.89 11.62
CA GLU A 116 -21.13 16.49 10.71
C GLU A 116 -22.25 17.53 10.82
N LEU A 117 -22.37 18.40 9.82
CA LEU A 117 -23.51 19.31 9.70
C LEU A 117 -24.77 18.43 9.70
N PRO A 118 -25.74 18.68 10.59
CA PRO A 118 -26.93 17.85 10.66
C PRO A 118 -27.60 17.85 9.28
N LYS A 119 -27.76 16.65 8.70
CA LYS A 119 -28.53 16.45 7.48
C LYS A 119 -29.87 17.16 7.67
N ARG A 120 -30.16 18.16 6.84
CA ARG A 120 -31.45 18.88 6.84
C ARG A 120 -32.57 17.84 6.78
N LYS A 121 -33.22 17.59 7.93
CA LYS A 121 -34.48 16.86 7.97
C LYS A 121 -35.47 17.68 7.16
N ARG A 122 -36.07 17.06 6.13
CA ARG A 122 -37.16 17.68 5.37
C ARG A 122 -38.28 18.01 6.37
N ALA A 123 -38.79 19.24 6.29
CA ALA A 123 -39.78 19.79 7.19
C ALA A 123 -41.07 18.96 7.19
N GLY A 124 -41.53 18.58 8.39
CA GLY A 124 -42.79 17.89 8.61
C GLY A 124 -43.18 17.92 10.10
N SER A 125 -44.08 18.85 10.43
CA SER A 125 -44.96 18.93 11.62
C SER A 125 -44.37 19.36 12.98
N PRO A 126 -45.02 20.30 13.70
CA PRO A 126 -44.58 20.77 15.01
C PRO A 126 -45.15 19.90 16.13
N SER A 127 -44.30 19.47 17.06
CA SER A 127 -44.74 18.92 18.34
C SER A 127 -43.96 19.60 19.46
N SER A 128 -44.72 20.16 20.41
CA SER A 128 -44.28 20.90 21.59
C SER A 128 -43.66 19.95 22.62
N GLY A 129 -42.48 20.28 23.15
CA GLY A 129 -41.83 19.46 24.17
C GLY A 129 -40.54 20.03 24.73
N SER A 130 -40.68 20.76 25.85
CA SER A 130 -39.77 20.95 26.99
C SER A 130 -38.24 20.84 26.78
N ASP A 131 -37.55 21.98 26.91
CA ASP A 131 -36.09 22.07 26.96
C ASP A 131 -35.52 21.54 28.29
N SER A 132 -34.61 20.56 28.17
CA SER A 132 -33.64 20.20 29.22
C SER A 132 -32.24 20.23 28.61
N PRO A 133 -31.33 21.15 29.01
CA PRO A 133 -30.01 21.26 28.41
C PRO A 133 -29.04 20.33 29.15
N SER A 134 -28.94 19.07 28.75
CA SER A 134 -27.81 18.24 29.19
C SER A 134 -27.44 17.15 28.17
N THR A 135 -26.66 17.53 27.17
CA THR A 135 -25.73 16.56 26.57
C THR A 135 -24.52 17.32 26.03
N LYS A 136 -23.45 17.31 26.82
CA LYS A 136 -22.12 17.73 26.38
C LYS A 136 -21.75 16.85 25.19
N ASN A 137 -21.89 17.37 23.96
CA ASN A 137 -21.39 16.74 22.75
C ASN A 137 -19.89 16.53 22.89
N LYS A 138 -19.47 15.33 23.32
CA LYS A 138 -18.06 14.93 23.28
C LYS A 138 -17.64 14.95 21.80
N LYS A 139 -16.93 16.01 21.39
CA LYS A 139 -16.28 16.10 20.07
C LYS A 139 -15.54 14.79 19.82
N ARG A 140 -15.87 14.10 18.73
CA ARG A 140 -15.18 12.86 18.35
C ARG A 140 -13.78 13.25 17.90
N VAL A 141 -12.76 12.79 18.62
CA VAL A 141 -11.36 12.96 18.20
C VAL A 141 -11.07 11.88 17.15
N ALA A 142 -10.64 12.30 15.95
CA ALA A 142 -10.19 11.40 14.89
C ALA A 142 -8.66 11.37 14.85
N LYS A 143 -8.06 10.18 14.82
CA LYS A 143 -6.60 10.06 14.65
C LYS A 143 -6.26 10.00 13.17
N LYS A 144 -5.60 11.04 12.64
CA LYS A 144 -5.16 11.14 11.24
C LYS A 144 -3.68 10.79 11.12
N GLU A 145 -3.32 10.08 10.05
CA GLU A 145 -1.91 9.93 9.68
C GLU A 145 -1.42 11.26 9.10
N GLN A 146 -0.23 11.69 9.51
CA GLN A 146 0.40 12.91 9.00
C GLN A 146 1.86 12.61 8.66
N GLY A 147 2.32 13.07 7.50
CA GLY A 147 3.72 12.95 7.07
C GLY A 147 4.12 11.61 6.46
N VAL A 148 3.23 10.60 6.46
CA VAL A 148 3.53 9.26 5.93
C VAL A 148 3.84 9.33 4.43
N ASP A 149 2.98 10.01 3.68
CA ASP A 149 3.12 10.12 2.23
C ASP A 149 4.30 11.02 1.85
N GLU A 150 4.55 12.08 2.63
CA GLU A 150 5.69 12.97 2.45
C GLU A 150 7.03 12.24 2.66
N VAL A 151 7.13 11.42 3.72
CA VAL A 151 8.34 10.64 3.99
C VAL A 151 8.56 9.61 2.89
N LEU A 152 7.52 8.91 2.45
CA LEU A 152 7.66 7.93 1.37
C LEU A 152 8.08 8.60 0.04
N ASN A 153 7.50 9.75 -0.30
CA ASN A 153 7.91 10.56 -1.44
C ASN A 153 9.38 11.00 -1.34
N LEU A 154 9.81 11.48 -0.17
CA LEU A 154 11.21 11.85 0.06
C LEU A 154 12.15 10.67 -0.21
N LYS A 155 11.82 9.47 0.30
CA LYS A 155 12.63 8.26 0.14
C LYS A 155 12.69 7.80 -1.32
N MET A 156 11.60 7.95 -2.08
CA MET A 156 11.59 7.72 -3.52
C MET A 156 12.51 8.71 -4.24
N CYS A 157 12.41 10.01 -3.93
CA CYS A 157 13.25 11.05 -4.52
C CYS A 157 14.74 10.83 -4.23
N GLU A 158 15.12 10.45 -2.99
CA GLU A 158 16.50 10.07 -2.64
C GLU A 158 17.02 9.01 -3.62
N SER A 159 16.27 7.93 -3.90
CA SER A 159 16.74 6.92 -4.88
C SER A 159 16.83 7.43 -6.30
N ILE A 160 15.90 8.29 -6.73
CA ILE A 160 15.89 8.85 -8.09
C ILE A 160 17.07 9.81 -8.30
N ILE A 161 17.56 10.45 -7.24
CA ILE A 161 18.66 11.42 -7.27
C ILE A 161 20.01 10.72 -7.08
N ASP A 162 20.10 9.80 -6.11
CA ASP A 162 21.37 9.24 -5.65
C ASP A 162 21.87 8.06 -6.50
N ALA A 163 21.01 7.43 -7.30
CA ALA A 163 21.43 6.30 -8.14
C ALA A 163 22.19 6.78 -9.39
N ASP A 164 23.39 6.25 -9.62
CA ASP A 164 24.21 6.56 -10.80
C ASP A 164 23.52 6.19 -12.11
N VAL A 165 22.78 5.08 -12.12
CA VAL A 165 22.02 4.60 -13.28
C VAL A 165 20.57 4.31 -12.90
N PRO A 166 19.60 4.70 -13.75
CA PRO A 166 18.19 4.40 -13.50
C PRO A 166 17.93 2.90 -13.46
N GLY A 167 17.31 2.44 -12.37
CA GLY A 167 16.89 1.05 -12.14
C GLY A 167 15.39 0.85 -12.37
N THR A 168 14.79 -0.02 -11.55
CA THR A 168 13.34 -0.18 -11.47
C THR A 168 12.84 0.29 -10.11
N LEU A 169 11.96 1.29 -10.10
CA LEU A 169 11.29 1.76 -8.89
C LEU A 169 10.01 0.95 -8.71
N VAL A 170 9.91 0.21 -7.61
CA VAL A 170 8.72 -0.57 -7.24
C VAL A 170 7.98 0.21 -6.16
N LEU A 171 6.84 0.79 -6.51
CA LEU A 171 5.96 1.49 -5.57
C LEU A 171 4.78 0.60 -5.23
N ALA A 172 4.70 0.16 -3.98
CA ALA A 172 3.56 -0.58 -3.47
C ALA A 172 2.58 0.37 -2.78
N SER A 173 1.71 0.99 -3.58
CA SER A 173 0.56 1.79 -3.16
C SER A 173 -0.43 1.89 -4.32
N GLY A 174 -1.71 2.09 -4.02
CA GLY A 174 -2.72 2.52 -4.99
C GLY A 174 -2.99 4.02 -4.97
N ASP A 175 -2.40 4.76 -4.03
CA ASP A 175 -2.74 6.16 -3.82
C ASP A 175 -2.18 7.09 -4.91
N GLY A 176 -3.06 7.94 -5.43
CA GLY A 176 -2.74 8.98 -6.41
C GLY A 176 -3.30 10.34 -5.99
N ALA A 177 -3.67 10.51 -4.73
CA ALA A 177 -4.05 11.79 -4.16
C ALA A 177 -2.84 12.73 -4.05
N ILE A 178 -3.14 14.02 -4.00
CA ILE A 178 -2.16 15.05 -3.64
C ILE A 178 -2.04 15.02 -2.11
N GLY A 179 -0.81 14.95 -1.60
CA GLY A 179 -0.53 14.93 -0.16
C GLY A 179 -0.77 16.29 0.48
N GLU A 180 -0.70 16.34 1.81
CA GLU A 180 -0.87 17.59 2.56
C GLU A 180 0.28 18.56 2.30
N PHE A 181 1.50 18.02 2.18
CA PHE A 181 2.72 18.79 1.94
C PHE A 181 3.52 18.25 0.74
N SER A 182 2.89 17.47 -0.13
CA SER A 182 3.52 16.92 -1.33
C SER A 182 2.55 16.91 -2.52
N GLU A 183 3.10 16.87 -3.74
CA GLU A 183 2.29 16.75 -4.95
C GLU A 183 1.74 15.33 -5.19
N GLY A 184 1.94 14.41 -4.24
CA GLY A 184 1.50 13.02 -4.30
C GLY A 184 2.46 12.08 -5.05
N PHE A 185 2.24 10.77 -4.88
CA PHE A 185 3.11 9.73 -5.44
C PHE A 185 3.15 9.75 -6.97
N LEU A 186 2.04 10.05 -7.64
CA LEU A 186 1.97 10.06 -9.10
C LEU A 186 2.98 11.04 -9.72
N ARG A 187 3.16 12.22 -9.11
CA ARG A 187 4.16 13.19 -9.58
C ARG A 187 5.57 12.68 -9.41
N THR A 188 5.87 12.00 -8.33
CA THR A 188 7.18 11.35 -8.11
C THR A 188 7.41 10.21 -9.09
N VAL A 189 6.37 9.43 -9.42
CA VAL A 189 6.40 8.41 -10.48
C VAL A 189 6.71 9.05 -11.85
N GLU A 190 6.05 10.15 -12.21
CA GLU A 190 6.35 10.89 -13.44
C GLU A 190 7.80 11.40 -13.49
N ARG A 191 8.35 11.87 -12.37
CA ARG A 191 9.76 12.29 -12.26
C ARG A 191 10.71 11.12 -12.53
N ALA A 192 10.44 9.95 -11.94
CA ALA A 192 11.23 8.74 -12.15
C ALA A 192 11.22 8.34 -13.64
N LEU A 193 10.02 8.25 -14.24
CA LEU A 193 9.83 7.87 -15.64
C LEU A 193 10.55 8.83 -16.61
N LYS A 194 10.50 10.15 -16.36
CA LYS A 194 11.24 11.15 -17.13
C LYS A 194 12.76 11.01 -17.01
N LYS A 195 13.25 10.50 -15.89
CA LYS A 195 14.67 10.19 -15.65
C LYS A 195 15.08 8.80 -16.15
N GLY A 196 14.23 8.11 -16.92
CA GLY A 196 14.54 6.82 -17.53
C GLY A 196 14.40 5.62 -16.59
N TRP A 197 13.77 5.79 -15.43
CA TRP A 197 13.43 4.67 -14.55
C TRP A 197 12.27 3.88 -15.13
N LYS A 198 12.32 2.56 -14.96
CA LYS A 198 11.10 1.76 -15.00
C LYS A 198 10.36 1.92 -13.68
N VAL A 199 9.04 1.96 -13.73
CA VAL A 199 8.19 2.02 -12.54
C VAL A 199 7.18 0.88 -12.56
N GLU A 200 7.13 0.15 -11.46
CA GLU A 200 6.14 -0.88 -11.20
C GLU A 200 5.25 -0.43 -10.05
N LEU A 201 3.98 -0.17 -10.36
CA LEU A 201 2.96 0.12 -9.36
C LEU A 201 2.34 -1.20 -8.92
N VAL A 202 2.57 -1.59 -7.66
CA VAL A 202 2.05 -2.83 -7.08
C VAL A 202 0.89 -2.49 -6.16
N THR A 203 -0.32 -2.91 -6.51
CA THR A 203 -1.53 -2.45 -5.80
C THR A 203 -2.69 -3.43 -5.91
N PHE A 204 -3.65 -3.34 -5.00
CA PHE A 204 -4.94 -4.03 -5.15
C PHE A 204 -5.84 -3.25 -6.12
N SER A 205 -6.53 -3.97 -7.00
CA SER A 205 -7.39 -3.39 -8.04
C SER A 205 -8.48 -2.46 -7.49
N ALA A 206 -8.99 -2.74 -6.30
CA ALA A 206 -10.02 -1.93 -5.63
C ALA A 206 -9.47 -0.61 -5.05
N ASN A 207 -8.16 -0.47 -4.88
CA ASN A 207 -7.51 0.63 -4.16
C ASN A 207 -6.70 1.55 -5.07
N ILE A 208 -6.65 1.26 -6.38
CA ILE A 208 -5.87 2.05 -7.33
C ILE A 208 -6.61 3.34 -7.73
N SER A 209 -5.89 4.46 -7.70
CA SER A 209 -6.36 5.73 -8.24
C SER A 209 -6.51 5.67 -9.76
N ARG A 210 -7.59 6.27 -10.29
CA ARG A 210 -7.86 6.37 -11.74
C ARG A 210 -6.75 7.09 -12.50
N SER A 211 -5.98 7.94 -11.82
CA SER A 211 -4.87 8.67 -12.45
C SER A 211 -3.79 7.73 -13.00
N TYR A 212 -3.57 6.55 -12.38
CA TYR A 212 -2.62 5.56 -12.90
C TYR A 212 -3.17 4.74 -14.08
N THR A 213 -4.49 4.70 -14.24
CA THR A 213 -5.17 3.98 -15.33
C THR A 213 -5.58 4.89 -16.48
N ASP A 214 -5.24 6.18 -16.41
CA ASP A 214 -5.46 7.13 -17.49
C ASP A 214 -4.80 6.65 -18.80
N LYS A 215 -5.56 6.72 -19.90
CA LYS A 215 -5.13 6.19 -21.20
C LYS A 215 -3.95 6.97 -21.77
N ALA A 216 -3.91 8.28 -21.58
CA ALA A 216 -2.83 9.11 -22.12
C ALA A 216 -1.53 8.84 -21.36
N PHE A 217 -1.59 8.78 -20.03
CA PHE A 217 -0.47 8.41 -19.17
C PHE A 217 0.08 7.01 -19.54
N ARG A 218 -0.81 6.01 -19.61
CA ARG A 218 -0.45 4.62 -19.94
C ARG A 218 0.15 4.50 -21.34
N ARG A 219 -0.34 5.27 -22.31
CA ARG A 219 0.21 5.29 -23.67
C ARG A 219 1.60 5.93 -23.70
N LEU A 220 1.79 7.04 -23.00
CA LEU A 220 3.06 7.75 -22.93
C LEU A 220 4.17 6.89 -22.32
N TRP A 221 3.84 6.11 -21.28
CA TRP A 221 4.81 5.35 -20.51
C TRP A 221 4.73 3.82 -20.71
N ASN A 222 4.12 3.34 -21.79
CA ASN A 222 3.81 1.91 -22.00
C ASN A 222 5.01 0.94 -21.87
N ARG A 223 6.24 1.40 -22.14
CA ARG A 223 7.48 0.61 -22.06
C ARG A 223 8.17 0.69 -20.69
N GLN A 224 7.79 1.66 -19.86
CA GLN A 224 8.47 1.96 -18.59
C GLN A 224 7.57 1.80 -17.38
N PHE A 225 6.24 1.95 -17.52
CA PHE A 225 5.28 1.88 -16.44
C PHE A 225 4.42 0.61 -16.52
N THR A 226 4.42 -0.19 -15.46
CA THR A 226 3.61 -1.41 -15.33
C THR A 226 2.79 -1.37 -14.05
N ILE A 227 1.57 -1.90 -14.10
CA ILE A 227 0.73 -2.10 -12.91
C ILE A 227 0.69 -3.60 -12.64
N ILE A 228 0.97 -3.99 -11.40
CA ILE A 228 0.93 -5.38 -10.92
C ILE A 228 -0.20 -5.46 -9.89
N HIS A 229 -1.27 -6.17 -10.25
CA HIS A 229 -2.42 -6.33 -9.38
C HIS A 229 -2.16 -7.42 -8.35
N LEU A 230 -2.23 -7.08 -7.06
CA LEU A 230 -2.01 -8.01 -5.95
C LEU A 230 -3.16 -9.00 -5.75
N ASP A 231 -4.32 -8.72 -6.34
CA ASP A 231 -5.50 -9.58 -6.28
C ASP A 231 -5.13 -11.03 -6.62
N GLN A 232 -4.42 -11.28 -7.72
CA GLN A 232 -4.07 -12.65 -8.16
C GLN A 232 -3.19 -13.44 -7.17
N TYR A 233 -2.55 -12.75 -6.21
CA TYR A 233 -1.70 -13.34 -5.17
C TYR A 233 -2.31 -13.27 -3.77
N ALA A 234 -3.55 -12.79 -3.63
CA ALA A 234 -4.13 -12.52 -2.31
C ALA A 234 -4.19 -13.77 -1.40
N GLU A 235 -4.39 -14.97 -1.97
CA GLU A 235 -4.37 -16.21 -1.19
C GLU A 235 -2.96 -16.59 -0.71
N GLU A 236 -1.95 -16.34 -1.53
CA GLU A 236 -0.55 -16.56 -1.18
C GLU A 236 -0.07 -15.55 -0.13
N LEU A 237 -0.62 -14.33 -0.13
CA LEU A 237 -0.33 -13.28 0.86
C LEU A 237 -0.91 -13.58 2.26
N LEU A 238 -1.78 -14.58 2.41
CA LEU A 238 -2.22 -15.03 3.74
C LEU A 238 -1.05 -15.65 4.50
N GLY A 239 -0.75 -15.08 5.68
CA GLY A 239 0.18 -15.66 6.63
C GLY A 239 -0.28 -17.01 7.14
N THR A 240 0.67 -17.84 7.57
CA THR A 240 0.39 -18.95 8.48
C THR A 240 0.00 -18.32 9.81
N GLY A 241 -1.12 -18.76 10.41
CA GLY A 241 -1.54 -18.22 11.69
C GLY A 241 -0.46 -18.44 12.75
N SER A 242 -0.52 -17.67 13.84
CA SER A 242 0.24 -17.87 15.07
C SER A 242 -0.17 -19.16 15.82
N ALA A 243 -0.37 -20.25 15.08
CA ALA A 243 -0.56 -21.61 15.58
C ALA A 243 0.63 -22.51 15.20
N ASP A 244 1.48 -22.11 14.25
CA ASP A 244 2.59 -22.93 13.73
C ASP A 244 3.98 -22.43 14.17
N SER A 245 4.07 -21.58 15.19
CA SER A 245 5.38 -21.11 15.73
C SER A 245 6.01 -22.08 16.75
N GLN A 246 5.49 -23.29 16.87
CA GLN A 246 6.14 -24.38 17.60
C GLN A 246 6.54 -25.46 16.59
N GLU A 247 7.64 -25.23 15.87
CA GLU A 247 8.52 -26.25 15.30
C GLU A 247 9.58 -25.52 14.45
N ILE A 248 10.57 -24.98 15.16
CA ILE A 248 11.95 -24.85 14.67
C ILE A 248 12.81 -25.67 15.63
#